data_AF-A0A1G7YIL6-F1
#
_entry.id   AF-A0A1G7YIL6-F1
#
_cell.length_a   1.000
_cell.length_b   1.000
_cell.length_c   1.000
_cell.angle_alpha   90.00
_cell.angle_beta   90.00
_cell.angle_gamma   90.00
#
_symmetry.space_group_name_H-M   'P 1'
#
loop_
_entity.id
_entity.type
_entity.pdbx_description
1 polymer ?
#
loop_
_entity_poly.entity_id
_entity_poly.type
_entity_poly.pdbx_seq_one_letter_code
_entity_poly.pdbx_strand_id
1 'polypeptide(L)'
;MKYLSVLIVTLIFTSSCSGLQKTTENQKNVTVEVVEMTETSKLVDVKIDNPIESKNNNKLNDSSDYILKTKKLHDNVYVIKITSHEKWQELLQSHVSDIGNVNYNGIQRDKKKLKEYITYLSKNLPTEEWMKTQKLAYWINAYNALTVDLILRNYPTKSIKDIKDPWDQRLWKFGDTWQNLNDIEHKILRNMDEPRIHFAIVCASVSCPKLQNEAFTASNLDAQLTKATKEFLADSTKNELSKDQIKISKIFKWFKKDFEQSGSLIDFLNQYSDITISESAKKSYTDYNWDLND
;
A
#
# COMPACT_ATOMS: atom_id res chain seq x y z
N MET A 1 -73.43 26.38 4.17
CA MET A 1 -74.72 25.78 3.72
C MET A 1 -74.60 24.27 3.80
N LYS A 2 -75.67 23.60 4.26
CA LYS A 2 -75.97 22.15 4.18
C LYS A 2 -74.92 21.12 4.66
N TYR A 3 -75.19 20.60 5.86
CA TYR A 3 -74.84 19.27 6.35
C TYR A 3 -75.38 18.14 5.46
N LEU A 4 -74.77 16.94 5.50
CA LEU A 4 -75.45 15.70 5.94
C LEU A 4 -74.45 14.63 6.40
N SER A 5 -74.89 13.72 7.27
CA SER A 5 -74.08 12.78 8.07
C SER A 5 -74.32 11.30 7.67
N VAL A 6 -73.95 10.36 8.58
CA VAL A 6 -74.34 8.91 8.66
C VAL A 6 -73.28 7.96 8.04
N LEU A 7 -72.44 7.24 8.84
CA LEU A 7 -72.63 5.91 9.49
C LEU A 7 -72.55 4.73 8.44
N ILE A 8 -72.07 3.49 8.67
CA ILE A 8 -71.83 2.70 9.90
C ILE A 8 -70.94 1.42 9.63
N VAL A 9 -70.38 0.81 10.70
CA VAL A 9 -70.00 -0.63 10.92
C VAL A 9 -68.99 -1.41 10.02
N THR A 10 -67.84 -1.68 10.64
CA THR A 10 -67.11 -2.95 10.92
C THR A 10 -67.49 -4.36 10.37
N LEU A 11 -66.46 -5.23 10.42
CA LEU A 11 -66.41 -6.71 10.57
C LEU A 11 -66.19 -7.65 9.35
N ILE A 12 -64.98 -8.23 9.28
CA ILE A 12 -64.55 -9.67 9.27
C ILE A 12 -65.38 -10.74 8.52
N PHE A 13 -64.69 -11.81 8.06
CA PHE A 13 -65.10 -13.15 7.53
C PHE A 13 -64.86 -13.34 6.01
N THR A 14 -64.35 -14.44 5.44
CA THR A 14 -63.54 -15.59 5.95
C THR A 14 -62.89 -16.38 4.78
N SER A 15 -61.77 -17.05 5.07
CA SER A 15 -61.21 -18.30 4.53
C SER A 15 -61.75 -19.04 3.26
N SER A 16 -60.77 -19.56 2.49
CA SER A 16 -60.67 -20.92 1.90
C SER A 16 -61.03 -21.20 0.42
N CYS A 17 -59.99 -21.71 -0.29
CA CYS A 17 -59.92 -22.88 -1.20
C CYS A 17 -61.06 -23.19 -2.19
N SER A 18 -60.81 -23.64 -3.43
CA SER A 18 -59.97 -24.83 -3.79
C SER A 18 -59.60 -24.88 -5.31
N GLY A 19 -58.93 -25.97 -5.77
CA GLY A 19 -58.36 -26.15 -7.13
C GLY A 19 -59.36 -26.30 -8.31
N LEU A 20 -58.97 -26.72 -9.53
CA LEU A 20 -58.00 -27.78 -9.88
C LEU A 20 -57.66 -27.82 -11.42
N GLN A 21 -56.40 -28.15 -11.82
CA GLN A 21 -55.98 -28.84 -13.09
C GLN A 21 -56.29 -28.19 -14.50
N LYS A 22 -55.54 -28.39 -15.62
CA LYS A 22 -54.27 -29.10 -15.96
C LYS A 22 -53.69 -28.71 -17.35
N THR A 23 -52.45 -29.19 -17.62
CA THR A 23 -51.78 -29.47 -18.94
C THR A 23 -51.29 -28.27 -19.78
N THR A 24 -50.14 -28.27 -20.52
CA THR A 24 -49.02 -29.25 -20.72
C THR A 24 -47.69 -28.53 -21.12
N GLU A 25 -46.56 -29.26 -21.16
CA GLU A 25 -45.27 -29.00 -21.85
C GLU A 25 -44.38 -27.80 -21.40
N ASN A 26 -43.04 -27.89 -21.36
CA ASN A 26 -42.09 -28.97 -21.66
C ASN A 26 -40.87 -28.93 -20.70
N GLN A 27 -40.20 -30.07 -20.46
CA GLN A 27 -39.11 -30.19 -19.46
C GLN A 27 -37.70 -30.00 -20.05
N LYS A 28 -36.81 -29.40 -19.24
CA LYS A 28 -35.39 -29.77 -19.19
C LYS A 28 -34.89 -29.69 -17.75
N ASN A 29 -34.54 -30.84 -17.18
CA ASN A 29 -34.02 -30.94 -15.82
C ASN A 29 -32.54 -30.54 -15.77
N VAL A 30 -32.15 -29.78 -14.75
CA VAL A 30 -30.78 -29.76 -14.22
C VAL A 30 -30.88 -29.93 -12.71
N THR A 31 -30.18 -30.93 -12.19
CA THR A 31 -30.22 -31.32 -10.78
C THR A 31 -29.46 -30.31 -9.93
N VAL A 32 -30.04 -29.91 -8.79
CA VAL A 32 -29.34 -29.15 -7.75
C VAL A 32 -28.84 -30.13 -6.70
N GLU A 33 -27.54 -30.13 -6.43
CA GLU A 33 -26.96 -30.82 -5.28
C GLU A 33 -26.40 -29.77 -4.31
N VAL A 34 -26.92 -29.76 -3.09
CA VAL A 34 -26.48 -28.89 -2.00
C VAL A 34 -25.50 -29.71 -1.17
N VAL A 35 -24.27 -29.25 -1.03
CA VAL A 35 -23.31 -29.82 -0.05
C VAL A 35 -22.80 -28.72 0.87
N GLU A 36 -22.96 -29.05 2.15
CA GLU A 36 -22.72 -28.36 3.40
C GLU A 36 -21.31 -27.72 3.55
N MET A 37 -21.24 -26.59 4.28
CA MET A 37 -19.98 -25.88 4.57
C MET A 37 -19.47 -26.25 5.98
N THR A 38 -18.29 -26.86 6.09
CA THR A 38 -17.58 -26.98 7.37
C THR A 38 -16.04 -26.86 7.27
N GLU A 39 -15.52 -26.02 8.17
CA GLU A 39 -14.20 -26.06 8.84
C GLU A 39 -12.86 -25.74 8.13
N THR A 40 -12.42 -24.50 8.40
CA THR A 40 -11.07 -24.12 8.90
C THR A 40 -9.82 -24.33 8.04
N SER A 41 -9.31 -23.22 7.48
CA SER A 41 -7.93 -23.12 7.00
C SER A 41 -6.94 -22.97 8.17
N LYS A 42 -6.18 -24.02 8.48
CA LYS A 42 -4.98 -23.89 9.32
C LYS A 42 -3.86 -23.21 8.54
N LEU A 43 -3.37 -22.10 9.08
CA LEU A 43 -2.08 -21.53 8.68
C LEU A 43 -0.97 -22.53 9.02
N VAL A 44 -0.07 -22.78 8.08
CA VAL A 44 1.14 -23.58 8.31
C VAL A 44 2.35 -22.70 8.04
N ASP A 45 3.00 -22.25 9.11
CA ASP A 45 4.30 -21.59 9.03
C ASP A 45 5.35 -22.58 8.54
N VAL A 46 5.97 -22.30 7.40
CA VAL A 46 7.06 -23.12 6.86
C VAL A 46 8.35 -22.31 6.88
N LYS A 47 9.25 -22.68 7.79
CA LYS A 47 10.62 -22.16 7.83
C LYS A 47 11.34 -22.45 6.51
N ILE A 48 12.11 -21.49 6.03
CA ILE A 48 12.90 -21.62 4.80
C ILE A 48 14.34 -21.94 5.18
N ASP A 49 14.73 -23.21 5.01
CA ASP A 49 16.14 -23.61 5.06
C ASP A 49 16.85 -23.37 3.70
N ASN A 50 18.18 -23.36 3.75
CA ASN A 50 19.10 -22.80 2.76
C ASN A 50 19.01 -23.35 1.32
N PRO A 51 19.47 -22.58 0.31
CA PRO A 51 19.34 -22.95 -1.10
C PRO A 51 20.28 -24.07 -1.54
N ILE A 52 19.80 -24.92 -2.45
CA ILE A 52 20.61 -25.90 -3.18
C ILE A 52 21.03 -25.28 -4.51
N GLU A 53 22.33 -25.21 -4.78
CA GLU A 53 22.85 -24.84 -6.11
C GLU A 53 22.48 -25.89 -7.16
N SER A 54 21.93 -25.46 -8.30
CA SER A 54 21.85 -26.28 -9.51
C SER A 54 22.73 -25.68 -10.61
N LYS A 55 23.84 -26.36 -10.91
CA LYS A 55 24.64 -26.08 -12.10
C LYS A 55 23.84 -26.47 -13.34
N ASN A 56 23.57 -25.53 -14.24
CA ASN A 56 23.67 -25.84 -15.67
C ASN A 56 23.90 -24.61 -16.54
N ASN A 57 24.82 -24.75 -17.49
CA ASN A 57 25.16 -23.70 -18.43
C ASN A 57 24.12 -23.63 -19.56
N ASN A 58 23.47 -22.48 -19.75
CA ASN A 58 23.09 -22.02 -21.08
C ASN A 58 22.91 -20.50 -21.10
N LYS A 59 23.45 -19.87 -22.14
CA LYS A 59 23.62 -18.42 -22.25
C LYS A 59 22.45 -17.82 -23.05
N LEU A 60 21.48 -17.22 -22.36
CA LEU A 60 20.35 -16.47 -22.94
C LEU A 60 20.16 -15.13 -22.21
N ASN A 61 19.52 -14.18 -22.89
CA ASN A 61 19.78 -12.75 -22.72
C ASN A 61 19.08 -12.08 -21.53
N ASP A 62 19.71 -10.97 -21.09
CA ASP A 62 19.15 -9.79 -20.40
C ASP A 62 17.66 -9.87 -20.03
N SER A 63 17.38 -10.36 -18.82
CA SER A 63 16.05 -10.34 -18.21
C SER A 63 16.20 -10.38 -16.69
N SER A 64 16.14 -9.21 -16.05
CA SER A 64 16.28 -9.04 -14.61
C SER A 64 15.00 -9.39 -13.83
N ASP A 65 14.40 -10.52 -14.18
CA ASP A 65 13.23 -11.11 -13.53
C ASP A 65 13.71 -12.35 -12.73
N TYR A 66 13.72 -12.25 -11.40
CA TYR A 66 14.09 -13.37 -10.54
C TYR A 66 12.97 -14.42 -10.49
N ILE A 67 13.17 -15.54 -11.18
CA ILE A 67 12.32 -16.73 -11.03
C ILE A 67 12.69 -17.40 -9.70
N LEU A 68 11.92 -17.13 -8.64
CA LEU A 68 12.09 -17.80 -7.35
C LEU A 68 10.90 -18.69 -6.99
N LYS A 69 11.21 -19.99 -6.87
CA LYS A 69 10.40 -21.11 -6.38
C LYS A 69 9.13 -21.45 -7.19
N THR A 70 9.24 -22.50 -7.99
CA THR A 70 8.10 -23.30 -8.45
C THR A 70 7.39 -23.94 -7.26
N LYS A 71 6.19 -23.47 -6.90
CA LYS A 71 5.35 -24.15 -5.91
C LYS A 71 4.58 -25.27 -6.60
N LYS A 72 5.03 -26.53 -6.48
CA LYS A 72 4.25 -27.71 -6.86
C LYS A 72 3.04 -27.84 -5.93
N LEU A 73 1.93 -27.22 -6.31
CA LEU A 73 0.59 -27.51 -5.82
C LEU A 73 -0.20 -28.07 -7.01
N HIS A 74 -0.49 -29.38 -6.97
CA HIS A 74 -1.30 -30.10 -7.96
C HIS A 74 -0.92 -29.83 -9.42
N ASP A 75 0.20 -30.40 -9.88
CA ASP A 75 0.71 -30.49 -11.27
C ASP A 75 0.86 -29.19 -12.08
N ASN A 76 0.41 -28.05 -11.55
CA ASN A 76 0.53 -26.73 -12.17
C ASN A 76 1.80 -26.02 -11.70
N VAL A 77 2.59 -25.51 -12.66
CA VAL A 77 3.76 -24.68 -12.39
C VAL A 77 3.36 -23.21 -12.47
N TYR A 78 3.20 -22.57 -11.31
CA TYR A 78 2.98 -21.13 -11.23
C TYR A 78 4.32 -20.38 -11.36
N VAL A 79 4.47 -19.59 -12.41
CA VAL A 79 5.60 -18.67 -12.60
C VAL A 79 5.25 -17.34 -11.93
N ILE A 80 5.74 -17.11 -10.72
CA ILE A 80 5.56 -15.83 -10.03
C ILE A 80 6.57 -14.84 -10.61
N LYS A 81 6.09 -13.86 -11.39
CA LYS A 81 6.93 -12.72 -11.79
C LYS A 81 7.13 -11.78 -10.60
N ILE A 82 8.38 -11.45 -10.30
CA ILE A 82 8.78 -10.57 -9.20
C ILE A 82 9.62 -9.43 -9.77
N THR A 83 9.26 -8.18 -9.44
CA THR A 83 10.05 -6.99 -9.77
C THR A 83 11.38 -7.00 -9.04
N SER A 84 12.50 -6.91 -9.75
CA SER A 84 13.80 -6.63 -9.12
C SER A 84 13.90 -5.17 -8.69
N HIS A 85 14.29 -4.94 -7.44
CA HIS A 85 14.56 -3.60 -6.91
C HIS A 85 16.05 -3.34 -6.68
N GLU A 86 16.96 -4.17 -7.22
CA GLU A 86 18.40 -4.10 -6.93
C GLU A 86 19.06 -2.78 -7.36
N LYS A 87 18.73 -2.27 -8.56
CA LYS A 87 19.24 -0.96 -9.01
C LYS A 87 18.83 0.19 -8.07
N TRP A 88 17.72 0.03 -7.37
CA TRP A 88 17.24 0.96 -6.34
C TRP A 88 17.94 0.72 -5.01
N GLN A 89 18.08 -0.55 -4.59
CA GLN A 89 18.87 -0.95 -3.42
C GLN A 89 20.30 -0.39 -3.47
N GLU A 90 21.00 -0.54 -4.61
CA GLU A 90 22.34 0.01 -4.82
C GLU A 90 22.38 1.53 -4.60
N LEU A 91 21.40 2.26 -5.16
CA LEU A 91 21.33 3.72 -5.05
C LEU A 91 21.04 4.16 -3.62
N LEU A 92 20.12 3.47 -2.94
CA LEU A 92 19.77 3.74 -1.55
C LEU A 92 20.99 3.51 -0.64
N GLN A 93 21.64 2.35 -0.73
CA GLN A 93 22.83 2.04 0.08
C GLN A 93 24.03 2.94 -0.21
N SER A 94 24.14 3.49 -1.43
CA SER A 94 25.25 4.39 -1.80
C SER A 94 25.03 5.84 -1.39
N HIS A 95 23.77 6.29 -1.27
CA HIS A 95 23.44 7.72 -1.20
C HIS A 95 22.41 8.09 -0.11
N VAL A 96 21.89 7.14 0.66
CA VAL A 96 20.96 7.40 1.77
C VAL A 96 21.56 6.89 3.08
N SER A 97 21.75 7.80 4.02
CA SER A 97 22.30 7.50 5.36
C SER A 97 21.28 6.74 6.22
N ASP A 98 21.74 6.08 7.29
CA ASP A 98 20.87 5.35 8.23
C ASP A 98 19.80 6.23 8.90
N ILE A 99 20.08 7.52 9.04
CA ILE A 99 19.15 8.54 9.56
C ILE A 99 18.20 9.13 8.50
N GLY A 100 18.41 8.86 7.21
CA GLY A 100 17.51 9.26 6.13
C GLY A 100 17.93 10.45 5.27
N ASN A 101 19.07 11.10 5.55
CA ASN A 101 19.60 12.16 4.68
C ASN A 101 20.03 11.57 3.34
N VAL A 102 19.69 12.28 2.26
CA VAL A 102 19.81 11.84 0.86
C VAL A 102 20.86 12.69 0.14
N ASN A 103 21.96 12.07 -0.25
CA ASN A 103 23.04 12.71 -1.01
C ASN A 103 22.61 12.95 -2.48
N TYR A 104 21.74 13.94 -2.72
CA TYR A 104 21.27 14.27 -4.08
C TYR A 104 22.41 14.62 -5.03
N ASN A 105 23.51 15.23 -4.54
CA ASN A 105 24.72 15.44 -5.33
C ASN A 105 25.37 14.13 -5.79
N GLY A 106 25.32 13.08 -4.97
CA GLY A 106 25.73 11.72 -5.30
C GLY A 106 24.80 11.08 -6.34
N ILE A 107 23.49 11.07 -6.08
CA ILE A 107 22.51 10.49 -7.01
C ILE A 107 22.48 11.24 -8.35
N GLN A 108 22.78 12.55 -8.39
CA GLN A 108 22.92 13.31 -9.63
C GLN A 108 24.08 12.79 -10.51
N ARG A 109 25.17 12.29 -9.91
CA ARG A 109 26.26 11.62 -10.65
C ARG A 109 25.82 10.24 -11.14
N ASP A 110 25.09 9.50 -10.32
CA ASP A 110 24.55 8.17 -10.66
C ASP A 110 23.17 8.22 -11.36
N LYS A 111 22.75 9.37 -11.87
CA LYS A 111 21.40 9.61 -12.43
C LYS A 111 21.01 8.64 -13.54
N LYS A 112 22.00 8.06 -14.23
CA LYS A 112 21.79 6.97 -15.20
C LYS A 112 21.18 5.73 -14.54
N LYS A 113 21.69 5.27 -13.38
CA LYS A 113 21.14 4.14 -12.63
C LYS A 113 19.68 4.39 -12.23
N LEU A 114 19.37 5.60 -11.75
CA LEU A 114 18.01 5.97 -11.36
C LEU A 114 17.05 5.91 -12.57
N LYS A 115 17.46 6.48 -13.71
CA LYS A 115 16.69 6.40 -14.96
C LYS A 115 16.52 4.97 -15.49
N GLU A 116 17.55 4.14 -15.39
CA GLU A 116 17.47 2.71 -15.73
C GLU A 116 16.44 2.00 -14.85
N TYR A 117 16.44 2.26 -13.54
CA TYR A 117 15.47 1.68 -12.62
C TYR A 117 14.03 2.15 -12.90
N ILE A 118 13.80 3.45 -13.11
CA ILE A 118 12.48 3.99 -13.48
C ILE A 118 12.01 3.41 -14.82
N THR A 119 12.92 3.20 -15.78
CA THR A 119 12.61 2.55 -17.07
C THR A 119 12.30 1.06 -16.92
N TYR A 120 12.94 0.37 -15.96
CA TYR A 120 12.62 -1.02 -15.65
C TYR A 120 11.21 -1.13 -15.04
N LEU A 121 10.86 -0.26 -14.09
CA LEU A 121 9.50 -0.18 -13.53
C LEU A 121 8.46 0.08 -14.63
N SER A 122 8.65 1.10 -15.47
CA SER A 122 7.67 1.48 -16.49
C SER A 122 7.34 0.39 -17.52
N LYS A 123 8.23 -0.61 -17.66
CA LYS A 123 8.06 -1.81 -18.51
C LYS A 123 7.50 -3.03 -17.78
N ASN A 124 7.49 -3.04 -16.44
CA ASN A 124 7.15 -4.19 -15.60
C ASN A 124 6.06 -3.81 -14.58
N LEU A 125 4.95 -3.28 -15.09
CA LEU A 125 3.81 -2.86 -14.28
C LEU A 125 3.19 -4.04 -13.51
N PRO A 126 2.65 -3.81 -12.30
CA PRO A 126 1.87 -4.82 -11.59
C PRO A 126 0.63 -5.22 -12.40
N THR A 127 0.37 -6.53 -12.45
CA THR A 127 -0.86 -7.09 -13.07
C THR A 127 -1.86 -7.45 -11.98
N GLU A 128 -3.10 -7.80 -12.36
CA GLU A 128 -4.09 -8.18 -11.36
C GLU A 128 -3.74 -9.45 -10.57
N GLU A 129 -2.99 -10.36 -11.19
CA GLU A 129 -2.49 -11.61 -10.61
C GLU A 129 -1.47 -11.39 -9.46
N TRP A 130 -0.91 -10.18 -9.32
CA TRP A 130 0.07 -9.89 -8.28
C TRP A 130 -0.59 -9.79 -6.90
N MET A 131 0.07 -10.38 -5.91
CA MET A 131 -0.32 -10.26 -4.51
C MET A 131 -0.26 -8.80 -4.04
N LYS A 132 -1.10 -8.43 -3.05
CA LYS A 132 -1.10 -7.09 -2.42
C LYS A 132 0.31 -6.65 -2.00
N THR A 133 1.14 -7.55 -1.46
CA THR A 133 2.51 -7.24 -1.06
C THR A 133 3.45 -6.92 -2.23
N GLN A 134 3.27 -7.56 -3.39
CA GLN A 134 4.02 -7.25 -4.61
C GLN A 134 3.58 -5.88 -5.17
N LYS A 135 2.26 -5.63 -5.24
CA LYS A 135 1.70 -4.34 -5.67
C LYS A 135 2.19 -3.19 -4.76
N LEU A 136 2.14 -3.35 -3.44
CA LEU A 136 2.64 -2.36 -2.47
C LEU A 136 4.15 -2.10 -2.60
N ALA A 137 4.98 -3.15 -2.55
CA ALA A 137 6.44 -2.99 -2.65
C ALA A 137 6.85 -2.27 -3.96
N TYR A 138 6.22 -2.63 -5.07
CA TYR A 138 6.41 -1.96 -6.35
C TYR A 138 6.09 -0.46 -6.27
N TRP A 139 4.87 -0.10 -5.81
CA TRP A 139 4.41 1.29 -5.87
C TRP A 139 5.07 2.20 -4.83
N ILE A 140 5.47 1.67 -3.66
CA ILE A 140 6.28 2.39 -2.67
C ILE A 140 7.65 2.73 -3.26
N ASN A 141 8.36 1.74 -3.82
CA ASN A 141 9.67 1.98 -4.42
C ASN A 141 9.58 2.87 -5.66
N ALA A 142 8.49 2.76 -6.44
CA ALA A 142 8.21 3.66 -7.55
C ALA A 142 8.08 5.10 -7.04
N TYR A 143 7.14 5.39 -6.12
CA TYR A 143 6.93 6.72 -5.56
C TYR A 143 8.24 7.35 -5.07
N ASN A 144 9.04 6.61 -4.28
CA ASN A 144 10.31 7.12 -3.75
C ASN A 144 11.33 7.45 -4.85
N ALA A 145 11.50 6.57 -5.84
CA ALA A 145 12.41 6.82 -6.96
C ALA A 145 11.94 7.99 -7.86
N LEU A 146 10.62 8.14 -8.05
CA LEU A 146 10.04 9.27 -8.78
C LEU A 146 10.20 10.58 -8.01
N THR A 147 10.00 10.60 -6.68
CA THR A 147 10.28 11.78 -5.85
C THR A 147 11.75 12.19 -5.93
N VAL A 148 12.69 11.23 -5.87
CA VAL A 148 14.12 11.56 -6.04
C VAL A 148 14.41 12.10 -7.45
N ASP A 149 13.86 11.52 -8.52
CA ASP A 149 14.03 12.07 -9.88
C ASP A 149 13.40 13.46 -10.03
N LEU A 150 12.29 13.76 -9.34
CA LEU A 150 11.69 15.10 -9.30
C LEU A 150 12.63 16.12 -8.64
N ILE A 151 13.21 15.81 -7.48
CA ILE A 151 14.21 16.68 -6.84
C ILE A 151 15.41 16.87 -7.78
N LEU A 152 15.96 15.81 -8.36
CA LEU A 152 17.10 15.88 -9.28
C LEU A 152 16.83 16.61 -10.60
N ARG A 153 15.57 16.86 -10.97
CA ARG A 153 15.21 17.75 -12.10
C ARG A 153 15.25 19.22 -11.74
N ASN A 154 15.18 19.54 -10.45
CA ASN A 154 15.09 20.90 -9.91
C ASN A 154 16.27 21.23 -8.95
N TYR A 155 17.24 20.32 -8.79
CA TYR A 155 18.37 20.49 -7.88
C TYR A 155 19.42 21.46 -8.45
N PRO A 156 19.96 22.40 -7.65
CA PRO A 156 19.70 22.62 -6.23
C PRO A 156 18.35 23.30 -5.97
N THR A 157 17.56 22.71 -5.07
CA THR A 157 16.34 23.31 -4.49
C THR A 157 16.44 23.24 -2.97
N LYS A 158 15.80 24.16 -2.24
CA LYS A 158 15.78 24.12 -0.77
C LYS A 158 14.61 23.33 -0.22
N SER A 159 13.53 23.19 -0.99
CA SER A 159 12.37 22.39 -0.64
C SER A 159 11.75 21.77 -1.89
N ILE A 160 11.04 20.65 -1.71
CA ILE A 160 10.06 20.19 -2.71
C ILE A 160 8.97 21.26 -2.96
N LYS A 161 8.67 22.12 -1.97
CA LYS A 161 7.66 23.19 -2.05
C LYS A 161 8.04 24.34 -2.98
N ASP A 162 9.33 24.49 -3.30
CA ASP A 162 9.81 25.50 -4.25
C ASP A 162 9.56 25.08 -5.71
N ILE A 163 9.37 23.78 -5.94
CA ILE A 163 9.01 23.22 -7.24
C ILE A 163 7.52 23.46 -7.48
N LYS A 164 7.16 24.00 -8.64
CA LYS A 164 5.76 24.23 -9.03
C LYS A 164 4.98 22.90 -9.12
N ASP A 165 3.80 22.85 -8.51
CA ASP A 165 2.83 21.74 -8.59
C ASP A 165 3.47 20.33 -8.45
N PRO A 166 4.33 20.08 -7.45
CA PRO A 166 5.36 19.03 -7.53
C PRO A 166 4.77 17.62 -7.54
N TRP A 167 3.66 17.40 -6.83
CA TRP A 167 2.98 16.11 -6.79
C TRP A 167 2.08 15.86 -8.02
N ASP A 168 1.72 16.91 -8.76
CA ASP A 168 0.79 16.84 -9.89
C ASP A 168 1.48 16.73 -11.27
N GLN A 169 2.80 17.00 -11.35
CA GLN A 169 3.54 16.93 -12.61
C GLN A 169 3.55 15.51 -13.20
N ARG A 170 2.98 15.35 -14.41
CA ARG A 170 2.93 14.09 -15.15
C ARG A 170 4.24 13.83 -15.91
N LEU A 171 5.29 13.44 -15.19
CA LEU A 171 6.66 13.34 -15.72
C LEU A 171 7.11 11.95 -16.19
N TRP A 172 6.38 10.89 -15.85
CA TRP A 172 6.85 9.51 -16.04
C TRP A 172 5.80 8.64 -16.74
N LYS A 173 6.09 8.18 -17.96
CA LYS A 173 5.20 7.29 -18.71
C LYS A 173 5.36 5.84 -18.25
N PHE A 174 4.29 5.24 -17.74
CA PHE A 174 4.18 3.86 -17.26
C PHE A 174 3.06 3.18 -18.04
N GLY A 175 3.39 2.25 -18.94
CA GLY A 175 2.44 1.80 -19.97
C GLY A 175 1.97 3.00 -20.81
N ASP A 176 0.68 3.15 -21.03
CA ASP A 176 0.11 4.32 -21.73
C ASP A 176 -0.20 5.52 -20.83
N THR A 177 -0.10 5.37 -19.51
CA THR A 177 -0.42 6.42 -18.54
C THR A 177 0.81 7.24 -18.16
N TRP A 178 0.70 8.56 -18.23
CA TRP A 178 1.68 9.47 -17.62
C TRP A 178 1.36 9.69 -16.15
N GLN A 179 2.18 9.10 -15.27
CA GLN A 179 2.04 9.14 -13.82
C GLN A 179 2.53 10.47 -13.23
N ASN A 180 1.93 10.84 -12.11
CA ASN A 180 2.43 11.84 -11.16
C ASN A 180 2.41 11.23 -9.73
N LEU A 181 3.00 11.91 -8.76
CA LEU A 181 3.11 11.37 -7.38
C LEU A 181 1.72 11.27 -6.72
N ASN A 182 0.85 12.27 -6.93
CA ASN A 182 -0.50 12.28 -6.38
C ASN A 182 -1.34 11.09 -6.84
N ASP A 183 -1.27 10.68 -8.10
CA ASP A 183 -2.02 9.52 -8.60
C ASP A 183 -1.52 8.22 -7.96
N ILE A 184 -0.20 8.04 -7.81
CA ILE A 184 0.38 6.86 -7.16
C ILE A 184 -0.02 6.77 -5.68
N GLU A 185 0.04 7.88 -4.95
CA GLU A 185 -0.36 7.91 -3.54
C GLU A 185 -1.88 7.77 -3.36
N HIS A 186 -2.65 8.68 -3.94
CA HIS A 186 -4.08 8.83 -3.64
C HIS A 186 -5.00 7.88 -4.42
N LYS A 187 -4.59 7.37 -5.58
CA LYS A 187 -5.44 6.47 -6.40
C LYS A 187 -4.97 5.02 -6.39
N ILE A 188 -3.71 4.78 -6.04
CA ILE A 188 -3.14 3.42 -6.01
C ILE A 188 -2.85 2.99 -4.58
N LEU A 189 -1.82 3.56 -3.92
CA LEU A 189 -1.34 3.08 -2.62
C LEU A 189 -2.39 3.19 -1.50
N ARG A 190 -3.05 4.34 -1.36
CA ARG A 190 -4.06 4.57 -0.30
C ARG A 190 -5.31 3.70 -0.47
N ASN A 191 -5.60 3.22 -1.68
CA ASN A 191 -6.70 2.29 -1.96
C ASN A 191 -6.32 0.81 -1.71
N MET A 192 -5.13 0.54 -1.18
CA MET A 192 -4.71 -0.83 -0.81
C MET A 192 -4.93 -1.15 0.67
N ASP A 193 -5.51 -0.24 1.47
CA ASP A 193 -5.77 -0.44 2.92
C ASP A 193 -4.51 -0.91 3.68
N GLU A 194 -3.49 -0.06 3.66
CA GLU A 194 -2.22 -0.25 4.37
C GLU A 194 -1.74 1.10 4.91
N PRO A 195 -2.15 1.51 6.13
CA PRO A 195 -1.80 2.82 6.67
C PRO A 195 -0.29 3.04 6.86
N ARG A 196 0.52 1.97 6.91
CA ARG A 196 1.97 2.08 7.06
C ARG A 196 2.68 2.62 5.83
N ILE A 197 2.02 2.72 4.66
CA ILE A 197 2.60 3.39 3.48
C ILE A 197 3.08 4.81 3.80
N HIS A 198 2.41 5.51 4.71
CA HIS A 198 2.73 6.89 5.08
C HIS A 198 4.10 7.06 5.73
N PHE A 199 4.70 5.97 6.24
CA PHE A 199 6.08 5.95 6.77
C PHE A 199 7.09 5.33 5.80
N ALA A 200 6.61 4.85 4.65
CA ALA A 200 7.39 4.18 3.62
C ALA A 200 7.58 5.02 2.36
N ILE A 201 6.69 5.99 2.10
CA ILE A 201 6.81 6.95 1.00
C ILE A 201 7.36 8.31 1.50
N VAL A 202 8.30 8.89 0.76
CA VAL A 202 9.00 10.13 1.15
C VAL A 202 8.58 11.32 0.29
N CYS A 203 8.31 12.46 0.92
CA CYS A 203 8.03 13.75 0.24
C CYS A 203 9.25 14.67 0.15
N ALA A 204 10.45 14.12 0.35
CA ALA A 204 11.74 14.83 0.32
C ALA A 204 11.79 16.07 1.24
N SER A 205 11.46 15.91 2.53
CA SER A 205 11.57 16.99 3.52
C SER A 205 11.99 16.51 4.92
N VAL A 206 12.57 17.41 5.71
CA VAL A 206 13.09 17.16 7.07
C VAL A 206 12.04 16.61 8.03
N SER A 207 10.77 17.03 7.93
CA SER A 207 9.67 16.51 8.78
C SER A 207 8.94 15.28 8.21
N CYS A 208 9.37 14.78 7.05
CA CYS A 208 8.88 13.53 6.50
C CYS A 208 9.41 12.32 7.30
N PRO A 209 8.73 11.16 7.28
CA PRO A 209 9.39 9.88 7.51
C PRO A 209 10.61 9.70 6.61
N LYS A 210 11.67 9.08 7.13
CA LYS A 210 12.93 8.94 6.40
C LYS A 210 12.76 8.07 5.15
N LEU A 211 13.49 8.42 4.09
CA LEU A 211 13.76 7.46 3.02
C LEU A 211 14.59 6.32 3.62
N GLN A 212 14.07 5.09 3.58
CA GLN A 212 14.80 3.90 4.01
C GLN A 212 15.99 3.67 3.08
N ASN A 213 17.15 3.25 3.63
CA ASN A 213 18.34 2.89 2.85
C ASN A 213 18.26 1.46 2.24
N GLU A 214 17.06 0.87 2.24
CA GLU A 214 16.73 -0.41 1.64
C GLU A 214 15.47 -0.28 0.79
N ALA A 215 15.43 -0.99 -0.34
CA ALA A 215 14.25 -1.12 -1.16
C ALA A 215 13.23 -2.06 -0.51
N PHE A 216 11.95 -1.74 -0.63
CA PHE A 216 10.89 -2.61 -0.14
C PHE A 216 10.78 -3.86 -1.02
N THR A 217 10.60 -5.04 -0.44
CA THR A 217 10.44 -6.28 -1.21
C THR A 217 9.20 -7.04 -0.78
N ALA A 218 8.55 -7.75 -1.71
CA ALA A 218 7.29 -8.44 -1.41
C ALA A 218 7.39 -9.50 -0.29
N SER A 219 8.58 -10.09 -0.08
CA SER A 219 8.85 -11.06 0.98
C SER A 219 9.07 -10.42 2.36
N ASN A 220 9.63 -9.21 2.40
CA ASN A 220 10.03 -8.54 3.64
C ASN A 220 9.11 -7.36 4.00
N LEU A 221 8.12 -7.05 3.15
CA LEU A 221 7.32 -5.82 3.21
C LEU A 221 6.73 -5.56 4.59
N ASP A 222 6.11 -6.55 5.22
CA ASP A 222 5.47 -6.36 6.53
C ASP A 222 6.48 -5.98 7.63
N ALA A 223 7.64 -6.64 7.65
CA ALA A 223 8.72 -6.31 8.57
C ALA A 223 9.32 -4.92 8.27
N GLN A 224 9.50 -4.57 6.99
CA GLN A 224 10.02 -3.26 6.57
C GLN A 224 9.05 -2.11 6.88
N LEU A 225 7.74 -2.29 6.64
CA LEU A 225 6.69 -1.33 6.99
C LEU A 225 6.58 -1.17 8.52
N THR A 226 6.63 -2.27 9.26
CA THR A 226 6.63 -2.23 10.73
C THR A 226 7.87 -1.52 11.27
N LYS A 227 9.07 -1.83 10.77
CA LYS A 227 10.32 -1.13 11.11
C LYS A 227 10.19 0.38 10.87
N ALA A 228 9.81 0.79 9.66
CA ALA A 228 9.67 2.21 9.30
C ALA A 228 8.64 2.95 10.18
N THR A 229 7.53 2.29 10.51
CA THR A 229 6.50 2.84 11.41
C THR A 229 7.06 3.04 12.83
N LYS A 230 7.74 2.03 13.38
CA LYS A 230 8.35 2.10 14.72
C LYS A 230 9.45 3.16 14.80
N GLU A 231 10.35 3.18 13.81
CA GLU A 231 11.42 4.20 13.71
C GLU A 231 10.84 5.62 13.67
N PHE A 232 9.75 5.84 12.91
CA PHE A 232 9.12 7.15 12.83
C PHE A 232 8.47 7.57 14.16
N LEU A 233 7.74 6.66 14.83
CA LEU A 233 7.11 6.96 16.12
C LEU A 233 8.14 7.23 17.23
N ALA A 234 9.31 6.60 17.16
CA ALA A 234 10.42 6.81 18.08
C ALA A 234 11.24 8.08 17.80
N ASP A 235 11.11 8.72 16.63
CA ASP A 235 11.83 9.96 16.30
C ASP A 235 11.26 11.14 17.12
N SER A 236 11.98 11.49 18.19
CA SER A 236 11.65 12.61 19.09
C SER A 236 11.67 13.99 18.42
N THR A 237 12.24 14.12 17.22
CA THR A 237 12.14 15.35 16.42
C THR A 237 10.80 15.48 15.67
N LYS A 238 10.02 14.40 15.61
CA LYS A 238 8.72 14.31 14.90
C LYS A 238 7.56 14.09 15.86
N ASN A 239 7.79 13.30 16.92
CA ASN A 239 6.77 12.80 17.82
C ASN A 239 7.27 12.82 19.29
N GLU A 240 6.52 13.47 20.17
CA GLU A 240 6.66 13.36 21.62
C GLU A 240 5.48 12.52 22.13
N LEU A 241 5.75 11.31 22.62
CA LEU A 241 4.73 10.35 23.07
C LEU A 241 4.81 10.18 24.59
N SER A 242 3.66 10.31 25.26
CA SER A 242 3.48 9.92 26.66
C SER A 242 2.08 9.37 26.87
N LYS A 243 1.82 8.76 28.04
CA LYS A 243 0.52 8.16 28.37
C LYS A 243 -0.65 9.13 28.20
N ASP A 244 -0.53 10.35 28.72
CA ASP A 244 -1.66 11.29 28.85
C ASP A 244 -1.57 12.51 27.92
N GLN A 245 -0.44 12.68 27.22
CA GLN A 245 -0.23 13.76 26.24
C GLN A 245 0.64 13.29 25.08
N ILE A 246 0.23 13.61 23.86
CA ILE A 246 0.99 13.34 22.64
C ILE A 246 1.09 14.60 21.77
N LYS A 247 2.26 14.79 21.14
CA LYS A 247 2.53 15.84 20.18
C LYS A 247 3.20 15.20 18.96
N ILE A 248 2.40 14.94 17.93
CA ILE A 248 2.74 14.01 16.83
C ILE A 248 2.82 14.73 15.48
N SER A 249 3.46 14.12 14.50
CA SER A 249 3.58 14.72 13.16
C SER A 249 2.23 15.04 12.51
N LYS A 250 2.17 16.14 11.75
CA LYS A 250 0.99 16.57 10.98
C LYS A 250 0.51 15.54 9.95
N ILE A 251 1.30 14.52 9.60
CA ILE A 251 0.83 13.40 8.75
C ILE A 251 -0.36 12.66 9.38
N PHE A 252 -0.41 12.49 10.71
CA PHE A 252 -1.57 11.90 11.40
C PHE A 252 -2.83 12.78 11.32
N LYS A 253 -2.68 14.09 11.10
CA LYS A 253 -3.79 15.01 10.82
C LYS A 253 -4.23 14.94 9.37
N TRP A 254 -3.29 14.91 8.42
CA TRP A 254 -3.56 14.93 6.98
C TRP A 254 -4.16 13.61 6.49
N PHE A 255 -3.65 12.47 6.96
CA PHE A 255 -4.08 11.13 6.56
C PHE A 255 -4.90 10.42 7.65
N LYS A 256 -5.53 11.19 8.54
CA LYS A 256 -6.34 10.69 9.67
C LYS A 256 -7.25 9.51 9.32
N LYS A 257 -7.95 9.58 8.18
CA LYS A 257 -8.90 8.54 7.72
C LYS A 257 -8.24 7.18 7.48
N ASP A 258 -6.96 7.16 7.12
CA ASP A 258 -6.24 5.94 6.77
C ASP A 258 -5.80 5.22 8.05
N PHE A 259 -5.38 5.97 9.07
CA PHE A 259 -5.03 5.43 10.39
C PHE A 259 -6.24 4.96 11.20
N GLU A 260 -7.45 5.50 10.94
CA GLU A 260 -8.70 5.14 11.64
C GLU A 260 -9.53 4.07 10.90
N GLN A 261 -8.95 3.34 9.94
CA GLN A 261 -9.64 2.26 9.21
C GLN A 261 -9.99 1.03 10.08
N SER A 262 -9.26 0.79 11.17
CA SER A 262 -9.39 -0.43 12.00
C SER A 262 -9.34 -0.17 13.49
N GLY A 263 -9.70 1.05 13.91
CA GLY A 263 -9.66 1.50 15.30
C GLY A 263 -9.57 3.02 15.41
N SER A 264 -9.27 3.50 16.61
CA SER A 264 -8.89 4.89 16.86
C SER A 264 -7.44 5.14 16.40
N LEU A 265 -7.07 6.41 16.20
CA LEU A 265 -5.66 6.77 15.99
C LEU A 265 -4.77 6.32 17.18
N ILE A 266 -5.31 6.21 18.39
CA ILE A 266 -4.56 5.75 19.56
C ILE A 266 -4.35 4.23 19.50
N ASP A 267 -5.33 3.44 19.03
CA ASP A 267 -5.14 2.01 18.75
C ASP A 267 -3.98 1.80 17.76
N PHE A 268 -3.95 2.58 16.67
CA PHE A 268 -2.86 2.53 15.70
C PHE A 268 -1.50 2.89 16.32
N LEU A 269 -1.42 3.97 17.10
CA LEU A 269 -0.16 4.35 17.76
C LEU A 269 0.31 3.27 18.75
N ASN A 270 -0.59 2.74 19.58
CA ASN A 270 -0.32 1.70 20.56
C ASN A 270 0.14 0.36 19.94
N GLN A 271 -0.19 0.09 18.68
CA GLN A 271 0.30 -1.08 17.95
C GLN A 271 1.81 -1.01 17.66
N TYR A 272 2.38 0.20 17.54
CA TYR A 272 3.76 0.42 17.07
C TYR A 272 4.64 1.23 18.02
N SER A 273 4.11 1.83 19.11
CA SER A 273 4.91 2.51 20.13
C SER A 273 5.18 1.65 21.36
N ASP A 274 6.34 1.83 22.00
CA ASP A 274 6.71 1.14 23.25
C ASP A 274 6.04 1.73 24.51
N ILE A 275 5.21 2.77 24.35
CA ILE A 275 4.45 3.43 25.41
C ILE A 275 2.96 3.21 25.14
N THR A 276 2.21 2.72 26.14
CA THR A 276 0.74 2.69 26.08
C THR A 276 0.17 4.08 26.30
N ILE A 277 -0.33 4.68 25.22
CA ILE A 277 -1.04 5.96 25.19
C ILE A 277 -2.50 5.73 25.60
N SER A 278 -3.04 6.60 26.45
CA SER A 278 -4.45 6.61 26.84
C SER A 278 -5.35 7.10 25.70
N GLU A 279 -6.55 6.52 25.54
CA GLU A 279 -7.57 7.05 24.63
C GLU A 279 -7.92 8.52 24.93
N SER A 280 -7.83 8.92 26.21
CA SER A 280 -8.05 10.29 26.67
C SER A 280 -6.85 11.23 26.52
N ALA A 281 -5.73 10.77 25.94
CA ALA A 281 -4.51 11.56 25.82
C ALA A 281 -4.74 12.87 25.05
N LYS A 282 -4.22 13.97 25.57
CA LYS A 282 -4.30 15.29 24.92
C LYS A 282 -3.45 15.27 23.65
N LYS A 283 -4.07 15.53 22.49
CA LYS A 283 -3.42 15.42 21.17
C LYS A 283 -3.08 16.81 20.65
N SER A 284 -1.82 17.01 20.29
CA SER A 284 -1.32 18.19 19.59
C SER A 284 -0.43 17.76 18.41
N TYR A 285 -0.02 18.71 17.56
CA TYR A 285 0.77 18.40 16.37
C TYR A 285 2.09 19.18 16.34
N THR A 286 3.18 18.53 15.95
CA THR A 286 4.48 19.19 15.70
C THR A 286 4.40 20.09 14.46
N ASP A 287 5.29 21.08 14.39
CA ASP A 287 5.48 21.82 13.14
C ASP A 287 6.22 20.99 12.10
N TYR A 288 6.04 21.38 10.84
CA TYR A 288 6.50 20.58 9.70
C TYR A 288 7.52 21.39 8.90
N ASN A 289 8.79 21.02 9.04
CA ASN A 289 9.85 21.58 8.25
C ASN A 289 9.83 20.96 6.84
N TRP A 290 9.68 21.83 5.85
CA TRP A 290 9.67 21.49 4.43
C TRP A 290 11.05 21.60 3.77
N ASP A 291 12.09 22.04 4.49
CA ASP A 291 13.48 21.99 4.03
C ASP A 291 13.82 20.59 3.51
N LEU A 292 14.67 20.52 2.47
CA LEU A 292 15.11 19.29 1.84
C LEU A 292 15.88 18.40 2.84
N ASN A 293 15.73 17.09 2.70
CA ASN A 293 16.39 16.09 3.55
C ASN A 293 17.76 15.65 3.00
N ASP A 294 18.67 16.60 2.73
CA ASP A 294 19.99 16.34 2.12
C ASP A 294 21.20 16.31 3.07
#